data_AF-A0A2T2VI65-F1
#
_entry.id   AF-A0A2T2VI65-F1
#
_cell.length_a   1.000
_cell.length_b   1.000
_cell.length_c   1.000
_cell.angle_alpha   90.00
_cell.angle_beta   90.00
_cell.angle_gamma   90.00
#
_symmetry.space_group_name_H-M   'P 1'
#
loop_
_entity.id
_entity.type
_entity.pdbx_description
1 polymer ?
#
loop_
_entity_poly.entity_id
_entity_poly.type
_entity_poly.pdbx_seq_one_letter_code
_entity_poly.pdbx_strand_id
1 'polypeptide(L)'
;DYGIAYEDRDEMTVRDNVVVINTKGEKLNTEELIWEREKEKIYSDKFVKVKREDEIIMGKGLVSNQKFTEYTIKDIRGTINVESEEFEE
;
A
#
# COMPACT_ATOMS: atom_id res chain seq x y z
N ASP A 1 18.98 -5.58 1.63
CA ASP A 1 17.91 -5.17 2.57
C ASP A 1 18.51 -4.70 3.89
N TYR A 2 18.22 -3.48 4.33
CA TYR A 2 18.62 -2.96 5.64
C TYR A 2 17.42 -2.25 6.27
N GLY A 3 17.00 -2.67 7.47
CA GLY A 3 15.95 -2.04 8.25
C GLY A 3 16.55 -1.27 9.42
N ILE A 4 16.15 -0.01 9.61
CA ILE A 4 16.51 0.79 10.80
C ILE A 4 15.28 0.81 11.72
N ALA A 5 15.40 0.18 12.90
CA ALA A 5 14.43 0.35 13.96
C ALA A 5 14.88 1.54 14.84
N TYR A 6 14.02 2.54 15.02
CA TYR A 6 14.23 3.59 16.00
C TYR A 6 13.43 3.22 17.25
N GLU A 7 14.12 2.85 18.35
CA GLU A 7 13.49 2.35 19.58
C GLU A 7 12.64 3.38 20.33
N ASP A 8 12.76 4.68 20.00
CA ASP A 8 12.03 5.77 20.67
C ASP A 8 10.64 6.09 20.08
N ARG A 9 10.24 5.42 18.98
CA ARG A 9 8.90 5.57 18.39
C ARG A 9 8.36 4.19 18.11
N ASP A 10 7.11 3.91 18.49
CA ASP A 10 6.42 2.64 18.22
C ASP A 10 6.04 2.51 16.72
N GLU A 11 6.92 2.99 15.86
CA GLU A 11 6.81 3.12 14.42
C GLU A 11 7.91 2.28 13.75
N MET A 12 7.54 1.46 12.79
CA MET A 12 8.47 0.68 11.97
C MET A 12 8.37 1.13 10.52
N THR A 13 9.49 1.58 9.96
CA THR A 13 9.55 2.00 8.55
C THR A 13 10.25 0.94 7.71
N VAL A 14 9.58 0.48 6.65
CA VAL A 14 10.12 -0.44 5.64
C VAL A 14 10.28 0.33 4.34
N ARG A 15 11.41 0.16 3.64
CA ARG A 15 11.78 0.86 2.41
C ARG A 15 12.32 -0.11 1.36
N ASP A 16 12.52 0.38 0.14
CA ASP A 16 13.13 -0.33 -0.99
C ASP A 16 12.31 -1.53 -1.47
N ASN A 17 11.10 -1.26 -1.98
CA ASN A 17 10.15 -2.21 -2.57
C ASN A 17 9.32 -3.02 -1.56
N VAL A 18 8.43 -2.31 -0.85
CA VAL A 18 7.50 -2.93 0.09
C VAL A 18 6.32 -3.54 -0.65
N VAL A 19 6.07 -4.82 -0.37
CA VAL A 19 4.93 -5.58 -0.87
C VAL A 19 4.14 -6.13 0.31
N VAL A 20 2.84 -5.84 0.35
CA VAL A 20 1.91 -6.39 1.34
C VAL A 20 0.79 -7.15 0.61
N ILE A 21 0.47 -8.34 1.09
CA ILE A 21 -0.64 -9.16 0.58
C ILE A 21 -1.58 -9.43 1.74
N ASN A 22 -2.86 -9.10 1.57
CA ASN A 22 -3.87 -9.37 2.60
C ASN A 22 -4.52 -10.74 2.43
N THR A 23 -5.42 -11.11 3.35
CA THR A 23 -6.15 -12.39 3.32
C THR A 23 -7.13 -12.52 2.16
N LYS A 24 -7.46 -11.42 1.46
CA LYS A 24 -8.30 -11.42 0.25
C LYS A 24 -7.47 -11.62 -1.03
N GLY A 25 -6.14 -11.66 -0.92
CA GLY A 25 -5.25 -11.72 -2.08
C GLY A 25 -4.95 -10.35 -2.73
N GLU A 26 -5.43 -9.24 -2.15
CA GLU A 26 -5.11 -7.89 -2.63
C GLU A 26 -3.63 -7.58 -2.33
N LYS A 27 -2.96 -6.94 -3.28
CA LYS A 27 -1.52 -6.66 -3.21
C LYS A 27 -1.24 -5.16 -3.23
N LEU A 28 -0.66 -4.63 -2.16
CA LEU A 28 -0.07 -3.30 -2.08
C LEU A 28 1.40 -3.35 -2.50
N ASN A 29 1.81 -2.38 -3.32
CA ASN A 29 3.21 -2.13 -3.64
C ASN A 29 3.50 -0.65 -3.37
N THR A 30 4.59 -0.36 -2.67
CA THR A 30 5.04 0.99 -2.38
C THR A 30 6.55 1.05 -2.11
N GLU A 31 7.14 2.22 -2.25
CA GLU A 31 8.57 2.43 -1.96
C GLU A 31 8.85 2.53 -0.45
N GLU A 32 7.84 2.95 0.33
CA GLU A 32 7.95 3.16 1.77
C GLU A 32 6.63 2.83 2.44
N LEU A 33 6.69 2.08 3.53
CA LEU A 33 5.55 1.80 4.39
C LEU A 33 5.96 2.07 5.84
N ILE A 34 5.13 2.80 6.56
CA ILE A 34 5.30 3.07 7.98
C ILE A 34 4.20 2.31 8.71
N TRP A 35 4.58 1.52 9.71
CA TRP A 35 3.67 0.81 10.59
C TRP A 35 3.71 1.44 11.97
N GLU A 36 2.60 2.05 12.38
CA GLU A 36 2.39 2.59 13.71
C GLU A 36 1.68 1.53 14.56
N ARG A 37 2.44 0.86 15.42
CA ARG A 37 2.01 -0.32 16.17
C ARG A 37 0.92 0.03 17.20
N GLU A 38 1.09 1.12 17.95
CA GLU A 38 0.08 1.60 18.92
C GLU A 38 -1.31 1.82 18.31
N LYS A 39 -1.36 2.28 17.04
CA LYS A 39 -2.62 2.55 16.34
C LYS A 39 -3.08 1.40 15.45
N GLU A 40 -2.31 0.32 15.38
CA GLU A 40 -2.53 -0.82 14.48
C GLU A 40 -2.74 -0.38 13.02
N LYS A 41 -1.99 0.64 12.57
CA LYS A 41 -2.15 1.27 11.25
C LYS A 41 -0.87 1.23 10.44
N ILE A 42 -1.03 1.01 9.14
CA ILE A 42 0.03 1.22 8.15
C ILE A 42 -0.32 2.42 7.30
N TYR A 43 0.69 3.20 6.93
CA TYR A 43 0.53 4.29 6.00
C TYR A 43 1.76 4.48 5.12
N SER A 44 1.55 5.18 4.02
CA SER A 44 2.59 5.64 3.13
C SER A 44 2.19 7.03 2.64
N ASP A 45 3.17 7.90 2.40
CA ASP A 45 2.97 9.16 1.67
C ASP A 45 3.63 9.12 0.28
N LYS A 46 4.12 7.93 -0.12
CA LYS A 46 4.74 7.67 -1.41
C LYS A 46 3.72 7.16 -2.42
N PHE A 47 4.20 6.87 -3.62
CA PHE A 47 3.40 6.21 -4.63
C PHE A 47 2.95 4.83 -4.12
N VAL A 48 1.68 4.51 -4.35
CA VAL A 48 1.07 3.24 -3.98
C VAL A 48 0.36 2.64 -5.19
N LYS A 49 0.51 1.34 -5.36
CA LYS A 49 -0.23 0.54 -6.33
C LYS A 49 -0.90 -0.60 -5.61
N VAL A 50 -2.23 -0.59 -5.60
CA VAL A 50 -3.04 -1.68 -5.06
C VAL A 50 -3.62 -2.47 -6.21
N LYS A 51 -3.32 -3.76 -6.27
CA LYS A 51 -3.93 -4.71 -7.19
C LYS A 51 -4.98 -5.53 -6.45
N ARG A 52 -6.21 -5.48 -6.93
CA ARG A 52 -7.34 -6.34 -6.55
C ARG A 52 -7.49 -7.45 -7.60
N GLU A 53 -8.55 -8.25 -7.46
CA GLU A 53 -8.89 -9.31 -8.42
C GLU A 53 -9.18 -8.73 -9.80
N ASP A 54 -9.93 -7.64 -9.82
CA ASP A 54 -10.66 -7.07 -10.95
C ASP A 54 -10.21 -5.64 -11.28
N GLU A 55 -9.41 -5.00 -10.43
CA GLU A 55 -8.90 -3.64 -10.68
C GLU A 55 -7.49 -3.40 -10.13
N ILE A 56 -6.83 -2.38 -10.67
CA ILE A 56 -5.57 -1.84 -10.19
C ILE A 56 -5.78 -0.36 -9.90
N ILE A 57 -5.59 0.03 -8.64
CA ILE A 57 -5.71 1.41 -8.19
C ILE A 57 -4.32 1.98 -7.92
N MET A 58 -4.05 3.17 -8.45
CA MET A 58 -2.79 3.88 -8.28
C MET A 58 -3.04 5.26 -7.66
N GLY A 59 -2.16 5.65 -6.75
CA GLY A 59 -2.24 6.97 -6.13
C GLY A 59 -0.99 7.36 -5.37
N LYS A 60 -1.03 8.54 -4.76
CA LYS A 60 -0.02 8.98 -3.81
C LYS A 60 -0.61 8.99 -2.41
N GLY A 61 -0.01 8.18 -1.55
CA GLY A 61 -0.36 8.02 -0.17
C GLY A 61 -1.48 7.00 0.09
N LEU A 62 -1.35 6.31 1.23
CA LEU A 62 -2.26 5.28 1.70
C LEU A 62 -2.35 5.33 3.23
N VAL A 63 -3.54 5.07 3.77
CA VAL A 63 -3.75 4.75 5.18
C VAL A 63 -4.56 3.47 5.24
N SER A 64 -4.14 2.52 6.06
CA SER A 64 -4.81 1.23 6.22
C SER A 64 -4.66 0.69 7.63
N ASN A 65 -5.54 -0.25 8.00
CA ASN A 65 -5.29 -1.10 9.16
C ASN A 65 -4.08 -2.03 8.91
N GLN A 66 -3.47 -2.54 9.97
CA GLN A 66 -2.26 -3.38 9.87
C GLN A 66 -2.43 -4.66 9.03
N LYS A 67 -3.68 -5.12 8.85
CA LYS A 67 -4.02 -6.31 8.05
C LYS A 67 -4.21 -6.00 6.57
N PHE A 68 -4.14 -4.73 6.18
CA PHE A 68 -4.41 -4.28 4.82
C PHE A 68 -5.79 -4.72 4.29
N THR A 69 -6.79 -4.88 5.15
CA THR A 69 -8.17 -5.27 4.76
C THR A 69 -9.11 -4.08 4.62
N GLU A 70 -8.74 -2.94 5.23
CA GLU A 70 -9.47 -1.68 5.20
C GLU A 70 -8.45 -0.57 4.93
N TYR A 71 -8.61 0.14 3.80
CA TYR A 71 -7.66 1.17 3.40
C TYR A 71 -8.31 2.30 2.62
N THR A 72 -7.64 3.45 2.64
CA THR A 72 -7.95 4.61 1.83
C THR A 72 -6.69 5.01 1.08
N ILE A 73 -6.77 5.05 -0.24
CA ILE A 73 -5.76 5.71 -1.08
C ILE A 73 -6.13 7.19 -1.12
N LYS A 74 -5.17 8.07 -0.85
CA LYS A 74 -5.41 9.51 -0.78
C LYS A 74 -5.53 10.09 -2.20
N ASP A 75 -4.42 10.54 -2.79
CA ASP A 75 -4.41 11.20 -4.09
C ASP A 75 -4.46 10.16 -5.22
N ILE A 76 -5.66 9.65 -5.52
CA ILE A 76 -5.88 8.69 -6.61
C ILE A 76 -5.47 9.33 -7.95
N ARG A 77 -4.60 8.65 -8.69
CA ARG A 77 -4.09 9.08 -9.99
C ARG A 77 -4.69 8.29 -11.15
N GLY A 78 -5.18 7.09 -10.88
CA GLY A 78 -5.84 6.26 -11.89
C GLY A 78 -6.33 4.95 -11.31
N THR A 79 -7.31 4.39 -12.00
CA THR A 79 -7.85 3.06 -11.77
C THR A 79 -7.92 2.35 -13.12
N ILE A 80 -7.47 1.09 -13.16
CA ILE A 80 -7.51 0.23 -14.34
C ILE A 80 -8.37 -0.97 -13.98
N ASN A 81 -9.49 -1.19 -14.66
CA ASN A 81 -10.27 -2.42 -14.50
C ASN A 81 -9.64 -3.52 -15.36
N VAL A 82 -9.37 -4.67 -14.75
CA VAL A 82 -8.77 -5.86 -15.38
C VAL A 82 -9.80 -6.58 -16.28
N GLU A 83 -11.10 -6.38 -16.05
CA GLU A 83 -12.15 -6.91 -16.94
C GLU A 83 -12.28 -6.12 -18.26
N SER A 84 -11.76 -4.90 -18.32
CA SER A 84 -11.74 -4.08 -19.55
C SER A 84 -10.34 -4.03 -20.14
N GLU A 85 -9.87 -5.16 -20.68
CA GLU A 85 -8.82 -5.13 -21.71
C GLU A 85 -9.42 -4.60 -23.02
N GLU A 86 -9.65 -3.29 -23.11
CA GLU A 86 -9.54 -2.59 -24.41
C GLU A 86 -8.31 -1.70 -24.32
N PHE A 87 -7.17 -2.28 -24.69
CA PHE A 87 -6.02 -1.52 -25.13
C PHE A 87 -6.39 -0.92 -26.49
N GLU A 88 -6.78 0.36 -26.54
CA GLU A 88 -6.68 1.12 -27.78
C GLU A 88 -5.18 1.46 -28.00
N GLU A 89 -4.68 1.06 -29.17
CA GLU A 89 -3.28 1.19 -29.64
C GLU A 89 -2.72 2.63 -29.64
#